data_AF-A0A1T5G8Q4-F1
#
_entry.id   AF-A0A1T5G8Q4-F1
#
_cell.length_a   1.000
_cell.length_b   1.000
_cell.length_c   1.000
_cell.angle_alpha   90.00
_cell.angle_beta   90.00
_cell.angle_gamma   90.00
#
_symmetry.space_group_name_H-M   'P 1'
#
loop_
_entity.id
_entity.type
_entity.pdbx_description
1 polymer ?
#
loop_
_entity_poly.entity_id
_entity_poly.type
_entity_poly.pdbx_seq_one_letter_code
_entity_poly.pdbx_strand_id
1 'polypeptide(L)' 'MGTHTLRKTFGYHFYLKSKDIVALQALFNHSSPETTLRYVGINQDVLDKAMDNFKPDWVK' A
#
# COMPACT_ATOMS: atom_id res chain seq x y z
N MET A 1 13.36 -16.16 -5.21
CA MET A 1 12.40 -15.06 -5.47
C MET A 1 11.19 -15.68 -6.14
N GLY A 2 10.00 -15.66 -5.52
CA GLY A 2 8.78 -16.17 -6.18
C GLY A 2 7.86 -17.08 -5.35
N THR A 3 7.73 -16.89 -4.04
CA THR A 3 6.56 -17.36 -3.28
C THR A 3 5.81 -16.15 -2.75
N HIS A 4 5.32 -15.32 -3.67
CA HIS A 4 4.33 -14.32 -3.30
C HIS A 4 3.06 -15.09 -2.93
N THR A 5 2.87 -15.33 -1.64
CA THR A 5 1.67 -15.98 -1.10
C THR A 5 0.44 -15.20 -1.57
N LEU A 6 -0.68 -15.89 -1.84
CA LEU A 6 -1.97 -15.28 -2.18
C LEU A 6 -2.34 -14.12 -1.25
N ARG A 7 -1.92 -14.18 0.02
CA ARG A 7 -2.04 -13.10 1.01
C ARG A 7 -1.43 -11.77 0.56
N LYS A 8 -0.25 -11.77 -0.08
CA LYS A 8 0.40 -10.56 -0.61
C LYS A 8 -0.36 -10.00 -1.81
N THR A 9 -0.77 -10.88 -2.74
CA THR A 9 -1.58 -10.50 -3.90
C THR A 9 -2.92 -9.91 -3.48
N PHE A 10 -3.61 -10.55 -2.53
CA PHE A 10 -4.84 -10.03 -1.93
C PHE A 10 -4.61 -8.66 -1.29
N GLY A 11 -3.57 -8.52 -0.45
CA GLY A 11 -3.24 -7.26 0.22
C GLY A 11 -2.95 -6.12 -0.76
N TYR A 12 -2.24 -6.41 -1.85
CA TYR A 12 -1.98 -5.46 -2.93
C TYR A 12 -3.28 -4.98 -3.60
N HIS A 13 -4.16 -5.90 -4.02
CA HIS A 13 -5.42 -5.54 -4.65
C HIS A 13 -6.40 -4.84 -3.71
N PHE A 14 -6.44 -5.26 -2.44
CA PHE A 14 -7.25 -4.60 -1.41
C PHE A 14 -6.78 -3.16 -1.25
N TYR A 15 -5.47 -2.92 -1.07
CA TYR A 15 -4.93 -1.58 -0.92
C TYR A 15 -5.20 -0.70 -2.15
N LEU A 16 -5.09 -1.23 -3.37
CA LEU A 16 -5.41 -0.47 -4.57
C LEU A 16 -6.87 0.00 -4.62
N LYS A 17 -7.80 -0.79 -4.10
CA LYS A 17 -9.24 -0.47 -4.10
C LYS A 17 -9.67 0.41 -2.92
N SER A 18 -9.24 0.06 -1.70
CA SER A 18 -9.69 0.74 -0.48
C SER A 18 -8.76 1.88 -0.05
N LYS A 19 -7.46 1.79 -0.41
CA LYS A 19 -6.38 2.64 0.12
C LYS A 19 -6.27 2.63 1.65
N ASP A 20 -6.91 1.66 2.32
CA ASP A 20 -6.92 1.53 3.77
C ASP A 20 -5.80 0.58 4.23
N ILE A 21 -4.69 1.17 4.64
CA ILE A 21 -3.53 0.43 5.15
C ILE A 21 -3.73 -0.06 6.59
N VAL A 22 -4.58 0.60 7.38
CA VAL A 22 -4.83 0.26 8.79
C VAL A 22 -5.63 -1.03 8.88
N ALA A 23 -6.65 -1.17 8.03
CA ALA A 23 -7.40 -2.42 7.87
C ALA A 23 -6.48 -3.58 7.47
N LEU A 24 -5.55 -3.36 6.53
CA LEU A 24 -4.58 -4.39 6.13
C LEU A 24 -3.59 -4.73 7.23
N GLN A 25 -3.15 -3.74 8.00
CA GLN A 25 -2.26 -3.96 9.15
C GLN A 25 -2.94 -4.86 10.18
N ALA A 26 -4.19 -4.60 10.53
CA ALA A 26 -4.96 -5.43 11.44
C ALA A 26 -5.18 -6.84 10.87
N LEU A 27 -5.52 -6.95 9.58
CA LEU A 27 -5.76 -8.22 8.90
C LEU A 27 -4.51 -9.11 8.84
N PHE A 28 -3.32 -8.52 8.70
CA PHE A 28 -2.05 -9.24 8.69
C PHE A 28 -1.37 -9.30 10.06
N ASN A 29 -1.98 -8.70 11.08
CA ASN A 29 -1.45 -8.61 12.44
C ASN A 29 -0.01 -8.07 12.46
N HIS A 30 0.26 -7.03 11.66
CA HIS A 30 1.58 -6.39 11.61
C HIS A 30 1.69 -5.29 12.67
N SER A 31 2.90 -5.15 13.22
CA SER A 31 3.19 -4.15 14.25
C SER A 31 3.18 -2.71 13.73
N SER A 32 3.39 -2.52 12.42
CA SER A 32 3.40 -1.19 11.80
C SER A 32 2.83 -1.17 10.39
N PRO A 33 2.22 -0.04 9.94
CA PRO A 33 1.76 0.14 8.56
C PRO A 33 2.89 0.01 7.54
N GLU A 34 4.09 0.49 7.88
CA GLU A 34 5.28 0.38 7.03
C GLU A 34 5.62 -1.08 6.70
N THR A 35 5.55 -1.96 7.71
CA THR A 35 5.73 -3.41 7.52
C THR A 35 4.69 -3.97 6.55
N THR A 36 3.45 -3.50 6.65
CA THR A 36 2.35 -3.87 5.74
C THR A 36 2.60 -3.40 4.32
N LEU A 37 2.98 -2.14 4.10
CA LEU A 37 3.29 -1.58 2.78
C LEU A 37 4.41 -2.36 2.10
N ARG A 38 5.49 -2.64 2.83
CA ARG A 38 6.60 -3.46 2.35
C ARG A 38 6.16 -4.90 2.07
N TYR A 39 5.30 -5.46 2.90
CA TYR A 39 4.78 -6.83 2.73
C TYR A 39 3.93 -6.98 1.47
N VAL A 40 3.06 -6.00 1.17
CA VAL A 40 2.22 -6.00 -0.04
C VAL A 40 2.94 -5.48 -1.29
N GLY A 41 4.16 -4.96 -1.14
CA GLY A 41 4.99 -4.47 -2.25
C GLY A 41 4.55 -3.11 -2.80
N ILE A 42 3.87 -2.29 -1.99
CA ILE A 42 3.62 -0.89 -2.32
C ILE A 42 4.93 -0.15 -2.06
N ASN A 43 5.71 0.05 -3.12
CA ASN A 43 6.97 0.79 -3.07
C ASN A 43 6.71 2.30 -3.12
N GLN A 44 7.71 3.05 -2.65
CA GLN A 44 7.74 4.51 -2.65
C GLN A 44 7.34 5.10 -4.03
N ASP A 45 7.73 4.48 -5.15
CA ASP A 45 7.34 4.88 -6.51
C ASP A 45 5.81 4.94 -6.75
N VAL A 46 5.04 4.04 -6.14
CA VAL A 46 3.57 4.04 -6.25
C VAL A 46 2.96 5.18 -5.44
N LEU A 47 3.56 5.48 -4.28
CA LEU A 47 3.15 6.60 -3.44
C LEU A 47 3.52 7.93 -4.09
N ASP A 48 4.73 8.05 -4.65
CA ASP A 48 5.19 9.25 -5.36
C ASP A 48 4.31 9.55 -6.57
N LYS A 49 3.92 8.53 -7.35
CA LYS A 49 2.95 8.69 -8.45
C LYS A 49 1.57 9.11 -7.96
N ALA A 50 1.11 8.62 -6.81
CA ALA A 50 -0.16 9.04 -6.23
C ALA A 50 -0.10 10.51 -5.76
N MET A 51 1.02 10.91 -5.16
CA MET A 51 1.26 12.28 -4.69
C MET A 51 1.43 13.28 -5.84
N ASP A 52 2.11 12.89 -6.92
CA ASP A 52 2.25 13.73 -8.12
C ASP A 52 0.89 14.02 -8.77
N ASN A 53 0.02 13.01 -8.84
CA ASN A 53 -1.36 13.18 -9.32
C ASN A 53 -2.25 13.98 -8.36
N PHE A 54 -1.90 14.04 -7.07
CA PHE A 54 -2.69 14.75 -6.07
C PHE A 54 -2.35 16.24 -5.99
N LYS A 55 -1.37 16.76 -6.75
CA LYS A 55 -0.93 18.17 -6.69
C LYS A 55 -2.11 19.12 -6.65
N PRO A 56 -2.41 19.70 -5.48
CA PRO A 56 -3.61 20.49 -5.33
C PRO A 56 -3.37 21.88 -5.88
N ASP A 57 -4.43 22.45 -6.43
CA ASP A 57 -4.53 23.71 -7.16
C ASP A 57 -3.98 24.93 -6.39
N TRP A 58 -3.86 24.85 -5.06
CA TRP A 58 -3.28 25.89 -4.20
C TRP A 58 -1.73 25.89 -4.13
N VAL A 59 -1.05 24.96 -4.81
CA VAL A 59 0.42 24.89 -4.90
C VAL A 59 0.96 25.66 -6.12
N LYS A 60 0.09 26.32 -6.91
CA LYS A 60 0.48 27.23 -8.00
C LYS A 60 0.60 28.69 -7.54
#